data_AF-A0A4R4ZVR0-F1
#
_entry.id   AF-A0A4R4ZVR0-F1
#
_cell.length_a   1.000
_cell.length_b   1.000
_cell.length_c   1.000
_cell.angle_alpha   90.00
_cell.angle_beta   90.00
_cell.angle_gamma   90.00
#
_symmetry.space_group_name_H-M   'P 1'
#
loop_
_entity.id
_entity.type
_entity.pdbx_description
1 polymer ?
#
loop_
_entity_poly.entity_id
_entity_poly.type
_entity_poly.pdbx_seq_one_letter_code
_entity_poly.pdbx_strand_id
1 'polypeptide(L)' 'MHAHATAFIACRHPVHQHRGRHAGPAAPRFGDDDLLLFLLTSTWELRTARPAPALPLSELTEDELIEFWSDPADAEPSA' A
#
# COMPACT_ATOMS: atom_id res chain seq x y z
N MET A 1 -17.23 20.41 -5.75
CA MET A 1 -16.94 20.26 -4.31
C MET A 1 -16.53 18.81 -4.08
N HIS A 2 -15.23 18.52 -4.17
CA HIS A 2 -14.70 17.15 -4.06
C HIS A 2 -14.37 16.86 -2.60
N ALA A 3 -15.00 15.83 -2.02
CA ALA A 3 -14.77 15.41 -0.64
C ALA A 3 -13.53 14.50 -0.57
N HIS A 4 -12.50 14.93 0.14
CA HIS A 4 -11.36 14.09 0.52
C HIS A 4 -11.81 13.15 1.65
N ALA A 5 -11.86 11.85 1.39
CA ALA A 5 -12.11 10.83 2.39
C ALA A 5 -10.78 10.38 3.01
N THR A 6 -10.37 11.02 4.10
CA THR A 6 -9.23 10.58 4.91
C THR A 6 -9.65 9.36 5.75
N ALA A 7 -9.24 8.17 5.33
CA ALA A 7 -9.47 6.95 6.10
C ALA A 7 -8.47 6.89 7.28
N PHE A 8 -8.96 7.19 8.48
CA PHE A 8 -8.20 7.01 9.72
C PHE A 8 -8.21 5.52 10.09
N ILE A 9 -7.08 4.83 9.95
CA ILE A 9 -6.95 3.41 10.33
C ILE A 9 -6.85 3.34 11.86
N ALA A 10 -8.00 3.18 12.51
CA ALA A 10 -8.06 2.87 13.93
C ALA A 10 -7.66 1.41 14.16
N CYS A 11 -6.42 1.19 14.62
CA CYS A 11 -5.96 -0.11 15.12
C CYS A 11 -6.74 -0.52 16.38
N ARG A 12 -7.92 -1.13 16.23
CA ARG A 12 -8.59 -1.86 17.30
C ARG A 12 -8.01 -3.28 17.34
N HIS A 13 -7.18 -3.56 18.35
CA HIS A 13 -6.83 -4.93 18.74
C HIS A 13 -8.08 -5.64 19.29
N PRO A 14 -8.58 -6.71 18.66
CA PRO A 14 -9.62 -7.53 19.28
C PRO A 14 -8.97 -8.50 20.27
N VAL A 15 -9.41 -8.40 21.52
CA VAL A 15 -9.19 -9.40 22.58
C VAL A 15 -9.72 -10.75 22.10
N HIS A 16 -8.89 -11.79 22.19
CA HIS A 16 -9.25 -13.18 21.90
C HIS A 16 -10.50 -13.62 22.68
N GLN A 17 -11.62 -13.83 21.98
CA GLN A 17 -12.74 -14.62 22.49
C GLN A 17 -12.89 -15.90 21.66
N HIS A 18 -12.43 -17.01 22.23
CA HIS A 18 -12.75 -18.37 21.80
C HIS A 18 -14.17 -18.73 22.24
N ARG A 19 -15.15 -18.69 21.31
CA ARG A 19 -16.21 -19.70 21.12
C ARG A 19 -17.28 -19.18 20.17
N GLY A 20 -17.33 -19.78 18.99
CA GLY A 20 -18.40 -19.54 18.03
C GLY A 20 -17.90 -19.88 16.65
N ARG A 21 -18.28 -21.05 16.14
CA ARG A 21 -18.08 -21.46 14.75
C ARG A 21 -19.00 -20.60 13.87
N HIS A 22 -18.69 -19.33 13.76
CA HIS A 22 -19.26 -18.46 12.75
C HIS A 22 -18.46 -18.72 11.49
N ALA A 23 -19.13 -19.20 10.44
CA ALA A 23 -18.65 -19.01 9.08
C ALA A 23 -18.68 -17.50 8.82
N GLY A 24 -17.68 -16.80 9.35
CA GLY A 24 -17.43 -15.41 9.04
C GLY A 24 -17.10 -15.31 7.55
N PRO A 25 -17.36 -14.15 6.93
CA PRO A 25 -16.94 -13.92 5.55
C PRO A 25 -15.47 -14.31 5.43
N ALA A 26 -15.15 -15.14 4.44
CA ALA A 26 -13.79 -15.57 4.18
C ALA A 26 -12.93 -14.32 4.11
N ALA A 27 -12.03 -14.13 5.09
CA ALA A 27 -11.10 -13.02 5.06
C ALA A 27 -10.35 -13.08 3.72
N PRO A 28 -10.19 -11.96 3.02
CA PRO A 28 -9.41 -11.95 1.79
C PRO A 28 -8.05 -12.55 2.10
N ARG A 29 -7.73 -13.64 1.39
CA ARG A 29 -6.45 -14.31 1.51
C ARG A 29 -5.49 -13.53 0.63
N PHE A 30 -4.76 -12.60 1.23
CA PHE A 30 -3.61 -11.99 0.57
C PHE A 30 -2.55 -13.07 0.38
N GLY A 31 -2.04 -13.20 -0.84
CA GLY A 31 -0.88 -14.03 -1.12
C GLY A 31 0.38 -13.42 -0.52
N ASP A 32 1.44 -14.22 -0.41
CA ASP A 32 2.74 -13.73 0.05
C ASP A 32 3.26 -12.59 -0.85
N ASP A 33 2.98 -12.66 -2.16
CA ASP A 33 3.33 -11.62 -3.13
C ASP A 33 2.56 -10.31 -2.89
N ASP A 34 1.27 -10.39 -2.52
CA ASP A 34 0.46 -9.21 -2.19
C ASP A 34 1.01 -8.51 -0.94
N LEU A 35 1.41 -9.30 0.06
CA LEU A 35 2.02 -8.79 1.27
C LEU A 35 3.39 -8.17 0.99
N LEU A 36 4.19 -8.80 0.15
CA LEU A 36 5.50 -8.28 -0.25
C LEU A 36 5.36 -6.96 -1.00
N LEU A 37 4.44 -6.89 -1.96
CA LEU A 37 4.16 -5.67 -2.73
C LEU A 37 3.68 -4.54 -1.82
N PHE A 38 2.81 -4.85 -0.86
CA PHE A 38 2.39 -3.90 0.17
C PHE A 38 3.58 -3.37 0.97
N LEU A 39 4.43 -4.24 1.50
CA LEU A 39 5.58 -3.85 2.31
C LEU A 39 6.57 -2.99 1.53
N LEU A 40 6.87 -3.36 0.27
CA LEU A 40 7.76 -2.60 -0.60
C LEU A 40 7.20 -1.20 -0.87
N THR A 41 5.92 -1.11 -1.22
CA THR A 41 5.25 0.16 -1.54
C THR A 41 5.22 1.05 -0.31
N SER A 42 4.77 0.55 0.85
CA SER A 42 4.72 1.34 2.09
C SER A 42 6.10 1.82 2.53
N THR A 43 7.13 0.99 2.38
CA THR A 43 8.51 1.39 2.73
C THR A 43 9.00 2.50 1.81
N TRP A 44 8.69 2.41 0.52
CA TRP A 44 9.05 3.44 -0.46
C TRP A 44 8.33 4.76 -0.20
N GLU A 45 7.02 4.75 0.08
CA GLU A 45 6.26 5.95 0.42
C GLU A 45 6.83 6.65 1.66
N LEU A 46 7.15 5.86 2.70
CA LEU A 46 7.74 6.38 3.93
C LEU A 46 9.12 6.99 3.69
N ARG A 47 9.94 6.36 2.85
CA ARG A 47 11.30 6.84 2.53
C ARG A 47 11.27 8.11 1.67
N THR A 48 10.40 8.17 0.68
CA THR A 48 10.38 9.26 -0.32
C THR A 48 9.41 10.39 0.03
N ALA A 49 8.55 10.18 1.04
CA ALA A 49 7.42 11.05 1.38
C ALA A 49 6.47 11.32 0.18
N ARG A 50 6.43 10.41 -0.79
CA ARG A 50 5.53 10.47 -1.94
C ARG A 50 4.37 9.49 -1.75
N PRO A 51 3.14 9.88 -2.12
CA PRO A 51 2.02 8.95 -2.11
C PRO A 51 2.14 7.95 -3.27
N ALA A 52 1.67 6.73 -3.05
CA ALA A 52 1.49 5.72 -4.07
C ALA A 52 0.45 6.16 -5.12
N PRO A 53 0.55 5.64 -6.35
CA PRO A 53 -0.40 5.92 -7.41
C PRO A 53 -1.82 5.48 -7.01
N ALA A 54 -2.82 6.18 -7.55
CA ALA A 54 -4.22 5.87 -7.30
C ALA A 54 -4.67 4.55 -7.96
N LEU A 55 -3.91 4.08 -8.95
CA LEU A 55 -4.12 2.81 -9.64
C LEU A 55 -3.25 1.71 -9.01
N PRO A 56 -3.70 0.44 -9.07
CA PRO A 56 -2.87 -0.68 -8.65
C PRO A 56 -1.59 -0.72 -9.50
N LEU A 57 -0.45 -1.06 -8.88
CA LEU A 57 0.83 -1.18 -9.59
C LEU A 57 0.78 -2.21 -10.73
N SER A 58 -0.09 -3.21 -10.65
CA SER A 58 -0.33 -4.20 -11.71
C SER A 58 -1.02 -3.64 -12.95
N GLU A 59 -1.63 -2.46 -12.86
CA GLU A 59 -2.33 -1.80 -13.98
C GLU A 59 -1.47 -0.69 -14.63
N LEU A 60 -0.29 -0.41 -14.07
CA LEU A 60 0.65 0.54 -14.64
C LEU A 60 1.41 -0.06 -15.82
N THR A 61 1.74 0.81 -16.77
CA THR A 61 2.69 0.47 -17.83
C THR A 61 4.10 0.30 -17.27
N GLU A 62 4.98 -0.34 -18.05
CA GLU A 62 6.38 -0.53 -17.68
C GLU A 62 7.08 0.82 -17.39
N ASP A 63 6.87 1.82 -18.26
CA ASP A 63 7.47 3.15 -18.09
C ASP A 63 7.00 3.84 -16.80
N GLU A 64 5.70 3.74 -16.48
CA GLU A 64 5.13 4.30 -15.24
C GLU A 64 5.66 3.58 -14.00
N LEU A 65 5.89 2.27 -14.07
CA LEU A 65 6.53 1.52 -12.98
C LEU A 65 7.98 1.96 -12.79
N ILE A 66 8.73 2.15 -13.87
CA ILE A 66 10.12 2.63 -13.80
C ILE A 66 10.16 4.02 -13.17
N GLU A 67 9.30 4.94 -13.62
CA GLU A 67 9.22 6.29 -13.05
C GLU A 67 8.85 6.26 -11.56
N PHE A 68 7.88 5.42 -11.18
CA PHE A 68 7.46 5.27 -9.79
C PHE A 68 8.59 4.76 -8.89
N TRP A 69 9.34 3.74 -9.32
CA TRP A 69 10.42 3.17 -8.52
C TRP A 69 11.73 3.98 -8.58
N SER A 70 11.82 4.99 -9.44
CA SER A 70 12.99 5.86 -9.54
C SER A 70 13.11 6.79 -8.34
N ASP A 71 14.27 6.82 -7.66
CA ASP A 71 14.52 7.75 -6.56
C ASP A 71 14.84 9.14 -7.15
N PRO A 72 14.12 10.22 -6.78
CA PRO A 72 14.50 11.57 -7.20
C PRO A 72 15.87 12.02 -6.69
N ALA A 73 16.39 11.40 -5.63
CA ALA A 73 17.74 11.68 -5.15
C ALA A 73 18.82 11.14 -6.10
N ASP A 74 18.48 10.14 -6.93
CA ASP A 74 19.38 9.63 -7.98
C ASP A 74 19.40 10.56 -9.21
N ALA A 75 18.45 11.49 -9.31
CA ALA A 75 18.48 12.58 -10.28
C ALA A 75 19.44 13.67 -9.77
N GLU A 76 20.73 13.39 -9.86
CA GLU A 76 21.85 14.31 -9.55
C GLU A 76 21.52 15.77 -9.94
N PRO A 77 21.55 16.72 -9.00
CA PRO A 77 21.59 18.12 -9.35
C PRO A 77 22.94 18.39 -10.00
N SER A 78 22.97 18.46 -11.34
CA SER A 78 24.08 19.13 -12.02
C SER A 78 24.07 20.62 -11.64
N ALA A 79 25.06 20.98 -10.81
CA ALA A 79 25.56 22.31 -10.46
C ALA A 79 24.82 23.12 -9.38
#